data_AF-A0A0N0ZXH7-F1
#
_entry.id   AF-A0A0N0ZXH7-F1
#
_cell.length_a   1.000
_cell.length_b   1.000
_cell.length_c   1.000
_cell.angle_alpha   90.00
_cell.angle_beta   90.00
_cell.angle_gamma   90.00
#
_symmetry.space_group_name_H-M   'P 1'
#
loop_
_entity.id
_entity.type
_entity.pdbx_description
1 polymer ?
#
loop_
_entity_poly.entity_id
_entity_poly.type
_entity_poly.pdbx_seq_one_letter_code
_entity_poly.pdbx_strand_id
1 'polypeptide(L)'
;MKKSIYIMFSAVLLIACDSRTYEEVSENTPIVELVRYNKDIKPIMDNSCIGCHSAGSFKPLASYNDVKNNIEGILNRIQRPNGDPGKMPQGGSLSQAQINVFIKWKADGLMEN
;
A
#
# COMPACT_ATOMS: atom_id res chain seq x y z
N MET A 1 7.84 1.75 65.33
CA MET A 1 7.44 2.60 64.19
C MET A 1 8.67 2.86 63.32
N LYS A 2 8.62 2.51 62.01
CA LYS A 2 9.49 3.03 60.92
C LYS A 2 10.99 2.64 61.07
N LYS A 3 11.71 2.00 60.15
CA LYS A 3 11.63 1.70 58.71
C LYS A 3 12.61 0.54 58.47
N SER A 4 12.29 -0.39 57.58
CA SER A 4 13.32 -1.11 56.81
C SER A 4 12.80 -1.34 55.40
N ILE A 5 13.39 -0.60 54.49
CA ILE A 5 13.30 -0.67 53.03
C ILE A 5 13.73 -2.07 52.56
N TYR A 6 12.92 -2.72 51.73
CA TYR A 6 13.39 -3.79 50.84
C TYR A 6 12.76 -3.61 49.45
N ILE A 7 13.46 -2.79 48.68
CA ILE A 7 13.90 -2.99 47.30
C ILE A 7 12.95 -3.81 46.42
N MET A 8 12.23 -3.04 45.61
CA MET A 8 11.66 -3.40 44.33
C MET A 8 12.69 -4.08 43.41
N PHE A 9 12.46 -5.33 43.03
CA PHE A 9 13.05 -5.91 41.82
C PHE A 9 12.17 -7.04 41.29
N SER A 10 11.21 -6.69 40.42
CA SER A 10 10.57 -7.67 39.54
C SER A 10 10.72 -7.15 38.12
N ALA A 11 11.87 -7.45 37.54
CA ALA A 11 12.12 -7.31 36.12
C ALA A 11 11.45 -8.50 35.42
N VAL A 12 10.15 -8.38 35.14
CA VAL A 12 9.50 -9.24 34.15
C VAL A 12 9.81 -8.65 32.79
N LEU A 13 10.91 -9.12 32.20
CA LEU A 13 11.20 -8.98 30.78
C LEU A 13 10.13 -9.76 30.00
N LEU A 14 9.02 -9.11 29.66
CA LEU A 14 8.15 -9.57 28.60
C LEU A 14 8.87 -9.31 27.28
N ILE A 15 9.70 -10.27 26.90
CA ILE A 15 10.23 -10.39 25.55
C ILE A 15 9.03 -10.68 24.66
N ALA A 16 8.42 -9.62 24.11
CA ALA A 16 7.51 -9.73 22.98
C ALA A 16 8.37 -10.07 21.75
N CYS A 17 8.79 -11.32 21.62
CA CYS A 17 9.20 -11.88 20.35
C CYS A 17 7.94 -12.02 19.50
N ASP A 18 7.60 -10.96 18.76
CA ASP A 18 6.65 -11.08 17.67
C ASP A 18 7.38 -11.80 16.53
N SER A 19 7.39 -13.13 16.57
CA SER A 19 7.83 -13.96 15.44
C SER A 19 6.75 -13.94 14.37
N ARG A 20 6.54 -12.78 13.74
CA ARG A 20 5.79 -12.70 12.48
C ARG A 20 6.77 -12.97 11.35
N THR A 21 6.86 -14.27 11.09
CA THR A 21 6.91 -14.85 9.74
C THR A 21 7.79 -14.14 8.72
N TYR A 22 8.86 -14.86 8.37
CA TYR A 22 9.74 -14.74 7.20
C TYR A 22 8.99 -14.74 5.84
N GLU A 23 7.69 -14.45 5.81
CA GLU A 23 6.85 -14.38 4.61
C GLU A 23 6.77 -12.98 4.00
N GLU A 24 7.13 -11.92 4.75
CA GLU A 24 7.05 -10.53 4.28
C GLU A 24 8.23 -10.11 3.37
N VAL A 25 9.29 -10.93 3.24
CA VAL A 25 10.55 -10.53 2.58
C VAL A 25 10.59 -10.89 1.09
N SER A 26 9.62 -11.65 0.57
CA SER A 26 9.66 -12.15 -0.82
C SER A 26 8.88 -11.31 -1.84
N GLU A 27 8.07 -10.32 -1.43
CA GLU A 27 7.23 -9.57 -2.38
C GLU A 27 7.89 -8.34 -3.00
N ASN A 28 9.10 -7.97 -2.54
CA ASN A 28 9.79 -6.76 -2.97
C ASN A 28 10.85 -7.01 -4.06
N THR A 29 10.61 -8.00 -4.93
CA THR A 29 11.50 -8.26 -6.06
C THR A 29 11.55 -7.01 -6.96
N PRO A 30 12.75 -6.48 -7.27
CA PRO A 30 12.87 -5.30 -8.12
C PRO A 30 12.23 -5.52 -9.49
N ILE A 31 11.33 -4.62 -9.89
CA ILE A 31 10.76 -4.61 -11.24
C ILE A 31 11.83 -4.02 -12.18
N VAL A 32 12.52 -4.89 -12.92
CA VAL A 32 13.58 -4.48 -13.85
C VAL A 32 13.03 -4.04 -15.22
N GLU A 33 11.86 -4.55 -15.61
CA GLU A 33 11.21 -4.19 -16.87
C GLU A 33 10.56 -2.81 -16.81
N LEU A 34 10.32 -2.23 -17.98
CA LEU A 34 9.51 -1.03 -18.13
C LEU A 34 8.05 -1.36 -17.89
N VAL A 35 7.42 -0.60 -17.00
CA VAL A 35 6.00 -0.73 -16.66
C VAL A 35 5.18 0.17 -17.57
N ARG A 36 4.07 -0.37 -18.09
CA ARG A 36 3.15 0.31 -19.01
C ARG A 36 1.72 0.23 -18.52
N TYR A 37 0.93 1.24 -18.86
CA TYR A 37 -0.44 1.30 -18.38
C TYR A 37 -1.26 0.10 -18.85
N ASN A 38 -1.31 -0.17 -20.15
CA ASN A 38 -2.20 -1.20 -20.69
C ASN A 38 -1.80 -2.62 -20.25
N LYS A 39 -0.50 -2.88 -20.11
CA LYS A 39 0.02 -4.19 -19.71
C LYS A 39 -0.10 -4.42 -18.20
N ASP A 40 0.29 -3.44 -17.38
CA ASP A 40 0.62 -3.69 -15.98
C ASP A 40 -0.32 -2.95 -15.00
N ILE A 41 -0.72 -1.71 -15.32
CA ILE A 41 -1.56 -0.89 -14.42
C ILE A 41 -3.05 -1.17 -14.63
N LYS A 42 -3.49 -1.25 -15.89
CA LYS A 42 -4.90 -1.43 -16.25
C LYS A 42 -5.51 -2.66 -15.59
N PRO A 43 -4.86 -3.84 -15.55
CA PRO A 43 -5.42 -5.00 -14.83
C PRO A 43 -5.64 -4.74 -13.34
N ILE A 44 -4.77 -3.98 -12.68
CA ILE A 44 -4.93 -3.62 -11.26
C ILE A 44 -6.10 -2.65 -11.08
N MET A 45 -6.20 -1.65 -11.97
CA MET A 45 -7.32 -0.70 -11.97
C MET A 45 -8.65 -1.42 -12.14
N ASP A 46 -8.76 -2.28 -13.16
CA ASP A 46 -9.97 -3.03 -13.48
C ASP A 46 -10.42 -3.91 -12.29
N ASN A 47 -9.49 -4.62 -11.66
CA ASN A 47 -9.81 -5.57 -10.58
C ASN A 47 -10.04 -4.92 -9.21
N SER A 48 -9.41 -3.78 -8.93
CA SER A 48 -9.35 -3.24 -7.56
C SER A 48 -9.81 -1.80 -7.41
N CYS A 49 -10.14 -1.10 -8.51
CA CYS A 49 -10.50 0.32 -8.46
C CYS A 49 -11.80 0.64 -9.20
N ILE A 50 -12.04 0.05 -10.38
CA ILE A 50 -13.14 0.45 -11.27
C ILE A 50 -14.53 0.26 -10.65
N GLY A 51 -14.71 -0.69 -9.72
CA GLY A 51 -16.00 -0.89 -9.04
C GLY A 51 -16.57 0.38 -8.39
N CYS A 52 -15.70 1.27 -7.86
CA CYS A 52 -16.10 2.57 -7.32
C CYS A 52 -15.61 3.77 -8.18
N HIS A 53 -14.63 3.56 -9.05
CA HIS A 53 -14.00 4.59 -9.87
C HIS A 53 -14.31 4.45 -11.38
N SER A 54 -15.49 3.93 -11.71
CA SER A 54 -15.96 3.82 -13.09
C SER A 54 -16.15 5.19 -13.76
N ALA A 55 -16.32 5.19 -15.09
CA ALA A 55 -16.45 6.42 -15.89
C ALA A 55 -17.59 7.35 -15.45
N GLY A 56 -18.66 6.79 -14.86
CA GLY A 56 -19.81 7.55 -14.35
C GLY A 56 -19.76 7.87 -12.86
N SER A 57 -18.66 7.53 -12.16
CA SER A 57 -18.57 7.78 -10.72
C SER A 57 -18.20 9.23 -10.40
N PHE A 58 -18.32 9.62 -9.13
CA PHE A 58 -17.95 10.97 -8.69
C PHE A 58 -16.47 11.31 -8.94
N LYS A 59 -15.59 10.29 -8.91
CA LYS A 59 -14.17 10.46 -9.21
C LYS A 59 -13.72 9.35 -10.16
N PRO A 60 -13.93 9.50 -11.48
CA PRO A 60 -13.56 8.49 -12.46
C PRO A 60 -12.05 8.26 -12.51
N LEU A 61 -11.65 6.99 -12.59
CA LEU A 61 -10.27 6.55 -12.86
C LEU A 61 -10.29 5.42 -13.91
N ALA A 62 -11.10 5.61 -14.96
CA ALA A 62 -11.47 4.55 -15.90
C ALA A 62 -10.64 4.53 -17.20
N SER A 63 -9.79 5.53 -17.41
CA SER A 63 -8.92 5.63 -18.58
C SER A 63 -7.45 5.85 -18.20
N TYR A 64 -6.54 5.64 -19.16
CA TYR A 64 -5.14 6.00 -19.03
C TYR A 64 -4.95 7.45 -18.55
N ASN A 65 -5.65 8.39 -19.20
CA ASN A 65 -5.53 9.81 -18.87
C ASN A 65 -6.02 10.12 -17.46
N ASP A 66 -7.12 9.51 -17.01
CA ASP A 66 -7.61 9.71 -15.64
C ASP A 66 -6.58 9.22 -14.63
N VAL A 67 -6.04 8.02 -14.82
CA VAL A 67 -5.08 7.41 -13.90
C VAL A 67 -3.75 8.17 -13.91
N LYS A 68 -3.24 8.52 -15.10
CA LYS A 68 -2.02 9.33 -15.28
C LYS A 68 -2.14 10.68 -14.58
N ASN A 69 -3.22 11.42 -14.84
CA ASN A 69 -3.40 12.76 -14.30
C ASN A 69 -3.64 12.76 -12.78
N ASN A 70 -3.99 11.60 -12.19
CA ASN A 70 -4.25 11.45 -10.76
C ASN A 70 -3.20 10.62 -10.02
N ILE A 71 -2.07 10.27 -10.65
CA ILE A 71 -1.13 9.27 -10.09
C ILE A 71 -0.61 9.64 -8.69
N GLU A 72 -0.32 10.91 -8.43
CA GLU A 72 0.10 11.37 -7.10
C GLU A 72 -0.96 11.10 -6.03
N GLY A 73 -2.22 11.41 -6.36
CA GLY A 73 -3.35 11.15 -5.50
C GLY A 73 -3.57 9.67 -5.28
N ILE A 74 -3.47 8.85 -6.33
CA ILE A 74 -3.61 7.39 -6.24
C ILE A 74 -2.53 6.83 -5.30
N LEU A 75 -1.26 7.15 -5.55
CA LEU A 75 -0.14 6.70 -4.71
C LEU A 75 -0.32 7.11 -3.25
N ASN A 76 -0.74 8.36 -3.00
CA ASN A 76 -1.01 8.82 -1.64
C ASN A 76 -2.13 8.03 -0.94
N ARG A 77 -3.13 7.53 -1.68
CA ARG A 77 -4.31 6.87 -1.11
C ARG A 77 -4.08 5.38 -0.91
N ILE A 78 -3.41 4.71 -1.84
CA ILE A 78 -3.15 3.26 -1.76
C ILE A 78 -2.09 2.90 -0.71
N GLN A 79 -1.16 3.81 -0.42
CA GLN A 79 -0.09 3.62 0.57
C GLN A 79 -0.50 3.98 2.01
N ARG A 80 -1.73 4.47 2.23
CA ARG A 80 -2.19 4.77 3.60
C ARG A 80 -2.34 3.48 4.42
N PRO A 81 -2.14 3.52 5.74
CA PRO A 81 -2.53 2.45 6.65
C PRO A 81 -4.02 2.13 6.59
N ASN A 82 -4.40 0.91 7.01
CA ASN A 82 -5.80 0.55 7.19
C ASN A 82 -6.43 1.39 8.32
N GLY A 83 -7.61 1.95 8.06
CA GLY A 83 -8.33 2.82 9.00
C GLY A 83 -8.06 4.32 8.81
N ASP A 84 -7.03 4.70 8.05
CA ASP A 84 -6.75 6.11 7.80
C ASP A 84 -7.81 6.77 6.90
N PRO A 85 -8.19 8.05 7.18
CA PRO A 85 -9.18 8.75 6.38
C PRO A 85 -8.84 8.76 4.89
N GLY A 86 -9.76 8.28 4.06
CA GLY A 86 -9.60 8.21 2.62
C GLY A 86 -8.47 7.27 2.16
N LYS A 87 -8.11 6.26 2.94
CA LYS A 87 -7.43 5.05 2.44
C LYS A 87 -8.24 4.44 1.29
N MET A 88 -7.54 3.97 0.26
CA MET A 88 -8.12 3.18 -0.83
C MET A 88 -7.32 1.88 -1.04
N PRO A 89 -7.96 0.82 -1.56
CA PRO A 89 -9.42 0.64 -1.69
C PRO A 89 -10.14 0.64 -0.33
N GLN A 90 -11.45 0.93 -0.31
CA GLN A 90 -12.23 0.86 0.93
C GLN A 90 -12.47 -0.61 1.31
N GLY A 91 -12.16 -0.99 2.55
CA GLY A 91 -12.36 -2.37 3.04
C GLY A 91 -11.32 -3.39 2.55
N GLY A 92 -10.24 -2.93 1.91
CA GLY A 92 -9.15 -3.79 1.44
C GLY A 92 -7.85 -3.04 1.24
N SER A 93 -6.83 -3.73 0.72
CA SER A 93 -5.56 -3.14 0.34
C SER A 93 -4.98 -3.86 -0.88
N LEU A 94 -4.21 -3.13 -1.68
CA LEU A 94 -3.34 -3.74 -2.67
C LEU A 94 -2.16 -4.41 -1.96
N SER A 95 -1.58 -5.44 -2.57
CA SER A 95 -0.30 -5.98 -2.10
C SER A 95 0.83 -4.98 -2.33
N GLN A 96 1.94 -5.14 -1.62
CA GLN A 96 3.09 -4.26 -1.81
C GLN A 96 3.65 -4.37 -3.23
N ALA A 97 3.65 -5.58 -3.81
CA ALA A 97 4.03 -5.80 -5.20
C ALA A 97 3.17 -4.97 -6.17
N GLN A 98 1.85 -4.93 -5.99
CA GLN A 98 0.95 -4.11 -6.82
C GLN A 98 1.22 -2.61 -6.66
N ILE A 99 1.44 -2.14 -5.42
CA ILE A 99 1.79 -0.73 -5.16
C ILE A 99 3.10 -0.37 -5.86
N ASN A 100 4.09 -1.26 -5.82
CA ASN A 100 5.38 -1.04 -6.48
C ASN A 100 5.24 -0.93 -8.01
N VAL A 101 4.26 -1.59 -8.64
CA VAL A 101 3.97 -1.41 -10.08
C VAL A 101 3.55 0.04 -10.36
N PHE A 102 2.70 0.66 -9.53
CA PHE A 102 2.34 2.08 -9.68
C PHE A 102 3.53 3.03 -9.48
N ILE A 103 4.36 2.75 -8.47
CA ILE A 103 5.57 3.55 -8.19
C ILE A 103 6.53 3.47 -9.38
N LYS A 104 6.77 2.26 -9.90
CA LYS A 104 7.65 2.04 -11.05
C LYS A 104 7.09 2.68 -12.31
N TRP A 105 5.79 2.55 -12.58
CA TRP A 105 5.14 3.20 -13.72
C TRP A 105 5.31 4.72 -13.70
N LYS A 106 5.19 5.35 -12.52
CA LYS A 106 5.49 6.77 -12.34
C LYS A 106 6.95 7.07 -12.63
N ALA A 107 7.88 6.28 -12.10
CA ALA A 107 9.31 6.45 -12.33
C ALA A 107 9.70 6.27 -13.81
N ASP A 108 8.99 5.40 -14.53
CA ASP A 108 9.18 5.11 -15.96
C ASP A 108 8.54 6.16 -16.89
N GLY A 109 7.96 7.24 -16.34
CA GLY A 109 7.39 8.33 -17.13
C GLY A 109 5.93 8.12 -17.56
N LEU A 110 5.18 7.25 -16.89
CA LEU A 110 3.74 7.04 -17.08
C LEU A 110 3.38 6.61 -18.52
N MET A 111 4.15 5.69 -19.09
CA MET A 111 3.94 5.20 -20.46
C MET A 111 2.63 4.44 -20.61
N GLU A 112 1.92 4.66 -21.72
CA GLU A 112 0.68 3.93 -22.00
C GLU A 112 0.94 2.52 -22.54
N ASN A 113 1.88 2.41 -23.51
CA ASN A 113 2.18 1.24 -24.33
C ASN A 113 3.69 0.97 -24.48
#